data_AF-A0A179D4M7-F1
#
_entry.id   AF-A0A179D4M7-F1
#
_cell.length_a   1.000
_cell.length_b   1.000
_cell.length_c   1.000
_cell.angle_alpha   90.00
_cell.angle_beta   90.00
_cell.angle_gamma   90.00
#
_symmetry.space_group_name_H-M   'P 1'
#
loop_
_entity.id
_entity.type
_entity.pdbx_description
1 polymer ?
#
loop_
_entity_poly.entity_id
_entity_poly.type
_entity_poly.pdbx_seq_one_letter_code
_entity_poly.pdbx_strand_id
1 'polypeptide(L)'
;MKIGIFGGTFDPIHIAHLRVAEEVREGLGLSEVWFIPAGTPPHKRNAPHLPFKERLKLVELAIEGNPAFRVLDIEGRRQGPSYTVDTLTELRKSHLQYEFYFILGLDAFLEFETWHEYHRLPELAALVVINRGPLGVKSAVNKARQLFPTFEFRRDRLLGPKNQKILFLQVTPLEISSTLIRQSLWAGRSIRYLVPESVRLYIEKHRLYL
;
A
#
# COMPACT_ATOMS: atom_id res chain seq x y z
N MET A 1 -7.20 -6.55 -17.67
CA MET A 1 -5.84 -6.50 -17.05
C MET A 1 -6.00 -6.48 -15.54
N LYS A 2 -5.11 -7.15 -14.78
CA LYS A 2 -5.16 -7.15 -13.30
C LYS A 2 -4.13 -6.19 -12.75
N ILE A 3 -4.55 -5.23 -11.95
CA ILE A 3 -3.71 -4.14 -11.46
C ILE A 3 -3.73 -4.09 -9.93
N GLY A 4 -2.55 -4.19 -9.33
CA GLY A 4 -2.36 -3.96 -7.91
C GLY A 4 -2.36 -2.47 -7.63
N ILE A 5 -3.11 -2.01 -6.63
CA ILE A 5 -3.06 -0.65 -6.12
C ILE A 5 -2.40 -0.70 -4.75
N PHE A 6 -1.22 -0.10 -4.63
CA PHE A 6 -0.47 -0.07 -3.38
C PHE A 6 -0.36 1.36 -2.85
N GLY A 7 -1.31 1.71 -1.98
CA GLY A 7 -1.36 3.01 -1.32
C GLY A 7 -0.44 3.07 -0.11
N GLY A 8 0.17 4.23 0.13
CA GLY A 8 1.01 4.42 1.30
C GLY A 8 1.53 5.84 1.43
N THR A 9 1.97 6.24 2.63
CA THR A 9 2.62 7.54 2.78
C THR A 9 4.00 7.55 2.12
N PHE A 10 4.74 6.44 2.16
CA PHE A 10 6.09 6.29 1.63
C PHE A 10 7.05 7.39 2.13
N ASP A 11 7.33 7.40 3.44
CA ASP A 11 8.10 8.47 4.08
C ASP A 11 9.30 7.96 4.92
N PRO A 12 10.31 7.31 4.29
CA PRO A 12 10.42 7.07 2.86
C PRO A 12 9.87 5.70 2.42
N ILE A 13 9.76 5.47 1.11
CA ILE A 13 9.66 4.12 0.54
C ILE A 13 10.93 3.31 0.86
N HIS A 14 10.82 1.99 0.92
CA HIS A 14 11.89 1.11 1.37
C HIS A 14 11.74 -0.30 0.80
N ILE A 15 12.78 -1.15 0.96
CA ILE A 15 12.85 -2.48 0.35
C ILE A 15 11.65 -3.36 0.73
N ALA A 16 11.16 -3.29 1.98
CA ALA A 16 9.97 -4.07 2.36
C ALA A 16 8.70 -3.69 1.59
N HIS A 17 8.55 -2.44 1.13
CA HIS A 17 7.41 -2.09 0.25
C HIS A 17 7.57 -2.74 -1.12
N LEU A 18 8.76 -2.66 -1.71
CA LEU A 18 9.04 -3.23 -3.03
C LEU A 18 8.87 -4.75 -3.03
N ARG A 19 9.37 -5.42 -1.98
CA ARG A 19 9.25 -6.89 -1.85
C ARG A 19 7.80 -7.34 -1.77
N VAL A 20 6.98 -6.62 -1.01
CA VAL A 20 5.53 -6.89 -0.92
C VAL A 20 4.85 -6.71 -2.27
N ALA A 21 5.12 -5.60 -2.96
CA ALA A 21 4.53 -5.33 -4.27
C ALA A 21 4.87 -6.44 -5.27
N GLU A 22 6.13 -6.89 -5.28
CA GLU A 22 6.60 -7.95 -6.19
C GLU A 22 5.92 -9.30 -5.89
N GLU A 23 5.88 -9.71 -4.62
CA GLU A 23 5.27 -10.98 -4.23
C GLU A 23 3.75 -11.00 -4.46
N VAL A 24 3.06 -9.89 -4.21
CA VAL A 24 1.63 -9.79 -4.50
C VAL A 24 1.39 -9.84 -6.01
N ARG A 25 2.25 -9.18 -6.80
CA ARG A 25 2.18 -9.21 -8.26
C ARG A 25 2.33 -10.63 -8.78
N GLU A 26 3.36 -11.35 -8.37
CA GLU A 26 3.62 -12.73 -8.77
C GLU A 26 2.52 -13.68 -8.27
N GLY A 27 2.18 -13.62 -6.99
CA GLY A 27 1.25 -14.54 -6.34
C GLY A 27 -0.18 -14.44 -6.86
N LEU A 28 -0.60 -13.28 -7.37
CA LEU A 28 -1.95 -13.07 -7.92
C LEU A 28 -1.97 -12.96 -9.46
N GLY A 29 -0.81 -13.05 -10.12
CA GLY A 29 -0.67 -12.86 -11.56
C GLY A 29 -1.12 -11.46 -12.00
N LEU A 30 -0.72 -10.42 -11.26
CA LEU A 30 -0.99 -9.03 -11.62
C LEU A 30 -0.07 -8.60 -12.76
N SER A 31 -0.61 -7.83 -13.69
CA SER A 31 0.16 -7.26 -14.81
C SER A 31 1.07 -6.14 -14.33
N GLU A 32 0.55 -5.26 -13.47
CA GLU A 32 1.29 -4.15 -12.88
C GLU A 32 0.91 -3.93 -11.41
N VAL A 33 1.78 -3.25 -10.66
CA VAL A 33 1.47 -2.65 -9.36
C VAL A 33 1.68 -1.15 -9.43
N TRP A 34 0.62 -0.41 -9.12
CA TRP A 34 0.58 1.04 -9.10
C TRP A 34 0.73 1.54 -7.67
N PHE A 35 1.87 2.18 -7.40
CA PHE A 35 2.15 2.87 -6.16
C PHE A 35 1.43 4.21 -6.16
N ILE A 36 0.67 4.47 -5.09
CA ILE A 36 -0.07 5.72 -4.92
C ILE A 36 0.38 6.37 -3.62
N PRO A 37 1.33 7.32 -3.67
CA PRO A 37 1.71 8.10 -2.51
C PRO A 37 0.52 8.91 -2.01
N ALA A 38 0.25 8.83 -0.71
CA ALA A 38 -0.82 9.60 -0.11
C ALA A 38 -0.53 11.09 -0.16
N GLY A 39 -1.48 11.89 -0.65
CA GLY A 39 -1.42 13.35 -0.63
C GLY A 39 -1.43 13.87 0.80
N THR A 40 -2.61 13.77 1.43
CA THR A 40 -2.86 14.13 2.83
C THR A 40 -3.44 12.92 3.56
N PRO A 41 -2.62 12.09 4.24
CA PRO A 41 -3.08 10.83 4.84
C PRO A 41 -4.08 11.09 5.99
N PRO A 42 -5.35 10.62 5.92
CA PRO A 42 -6.37 10.93 6.92
C PRO A 42 -6.13 10.29 8.29
N HIS A 43 -5.48 9.12 8.33
CA HIS A 43 -5.30 8.32 9.55
C HIS A 43 -3.97 8.58 10.29
N LYS A 44 -3.11 9.48 9.78
CA LYS A 44 -1.89 9.85 10.48
C LYS A 44 -2.12 11.07 11.35
N ARG A 45 -1.86 10.94 12.66
CA ARG A 45 -1.94 12.04 13.64
C ARG A 45 -1.00 13.19 13.31
N ASN A 46 0.15 12.87 12.71
CA ASN A 46 1.16 13.85 12.28
C ASN A 46 1.27 13.85 10.76
N ALA A 47 1.48 15.03 10.19
CA ALA A 47 1.84 15.16 8.78
C ALA A 47 3.09 14.33 8.45
N PRO A 48 3.24 13.84 7.20
CA PRO A 48 4.49 13.25 6.75
C PRO A 48 5.66 14.21 6.97
N HIS A 49 6.85 13.68 7.27
CA HIS A 49 8.05 14.50 7.46
C HIS A 49 8.50 15.15 6.15
N LEU A 50 8.26 14.48 5.02
CA LEU A 50 8.55 15.04 3.70
C LEU A 50 7.30 15.57 2.98
N PRO A 51 7.46 16.67 2.22
CA PRO A 51 6.44 17.12 1.28
C PRO A 51 6.03 16.02 0.30
N PHE A 52 4.80 16.10 -0.22
CA PHE A 52 4.30 15.14 -1.21
C PHE A 52 5.25 14.95 -2.40
N LYS A 53 5.78 16.05 -2.96
CA LYS A 53 6.68 16.00 -4.12
C LYS A 53 7.94 15.19 -3.85
N GLU A 54 8.54 15.32 -2.68
CA GLU A 54 9.73 14.54 -2.32
C GLU A 54 9.38 13.05 -2.15
N ARG A 55 8.26 12.74 -1.48
CA ARG A 55 7.82 11.34 -1.33
C ARG A 55 7.51 10.69 -2.67
N LEU A 56 6.83 11.41 -3.58
CA LEU A 56 6.59 10.96 -4.95
C LEU A 56 7.91 10.68 -5.66
N LYS A 57 8.89 11.60 -5.56
CA LYS A 57 10.21 11.43 -6.18
C LYS A 57 10.96 10.22 -5.64
N LEU A 58 10.90 9.97 -4.33
CA LEU A 58 11.50 8.78 -3.74
C LEU A 58 10.84 7.49 -4.25
N VAL A 59 9.53 7.48 -4.48
CA VAL A 59 8.83 6.33 -5.07
C VAL A 59 9.24 6.12 -6.52
N GLU A 60 9.30 7.17 -7.35
CA GLU A 60 9.81 7.09 -8.73
C GLU A 60 11.20 6.44 -8.79
N LEU A 61 12.12 6.92 -7.96
CA LEU A 61 13.50 6.40 -7.89
C LEU A 61 13.55 4.95 -7.38
N ALA A 62 12.63 4.56 -6.49
CA ALA A 62 12.61 3.24 -5.90
C ALA A 62 12.14 2.16 -6.89
N ILE A 63 11.27 2.52 -7.83
CA ILE A 63 10.70 1.58 -8.80
C ILE A 63 11.37 1.64 -10.18
N GLU A 64 12.33 2.55 -10.36
CA GLU A 64 13.07 2.71 -11.60
C GLU A 64 13.69 1.39 -12.06
N GLY A 65 13.45 1.04 -13.32
CA GLY A 65 13.93 -0.21 -13.93
C GLY A 65 13.04 -1.44 -13.70
N ASN A 66 11.97 -1.36 -12.88
CA ASN A 66 10.98 -2.42 -12.79
C ASN A 66 9.81 -2.15 -13.77
N PRO A 67 9.69 -2.92 -14.88
CA PRO A 67 8.68 -2.67 -15.92
C PRO A 67 7.24 -2.94 -15.45
N ALA A 68 7.06 -3.65 -14.35
CA ALA A 68 5.75 -3.95 -13.80
C ALA A 68 5.30 -2.95 -12.73
N PHE A 69 6.15 -2.00 -12.33
CA PHE A 69 5.80 -1.01 -11.32
C PHE A 69 5.58 0.35 -11.96
N ARG A 70 4.52 1.02 -11.49
CA ARG A 70 4.16 2.36 -11.89
C ARG A 70 3.86 3.19 -10.66
N VAL A 71 4.13 4.49 -10.72
CA VAL A 71 3.70 5.45 -9.70
C VAL A 71 2.65 6.39 -10.27
N LEU A 72 1.65 6.73 -9.47
CA LEU A 72 0.62 7.70 -9.80
C LEU A 72 0.58 8.80 -8.73
N ASP A 73 0.44 10.04 -9.16
CA ASP A 73 0.36 11.22 -8.31
C ASP A 73 -1.08 11.69 -8.04
N ILE A 74 -2.07 10.84 -8.35
CA ILE A 74 -3.50 11.22 -8.35
C ILE A 74 -3.98 11.79 -7.02
N GLU A 75 -3.50 11.27 -5.89
CA GLU A 75 -3.87 11.77 -4.56
C GLU A 75 -3.21 13.10 -4.21
N GLY A 76 -2.08 13.45 -4.83
CA GLY A 76 -1.43 14.75 -4.65
C GLY A 76 -2.02 15.88 -5.49
N ARG A 77 -2.82 15.54 -6.52
CA ARG A 77 -3.56 16.51 -7.34
C ARG A 77 -4.90 16.91 -6.73
N ARG A 78 -5.39 16.14 -5.75
CA ARG A 78 -6.67 16.35 -5.07
C ARG A 78 -6.48 17.25 -3.85
N GLN A 79 -7.45 18.13 -3.60
CA GLN A 79 -7.52 18.87 -2.33
C GLN A 79 -8.17 18.00 -1.24
N GLY A 80 -7.77 18.22 0.01
CA GLY A 80 -8.34 17.52 1.17
C GLY A 80 -7.69 16.16 1.44
N PRO A 81 -8.31 15.36 2.32
CA PRO A 81 -7.78 14.06 2.72
C PRO A 81 -7.74 13.05 1.58
N SER A 82 -6.72 12.21 1.58
CA SER A 82 -6.56 11.13 0.62
C SER A 82 -7.34 9.89 1.06
N TYR A 83 -8.64 9.85 0.73
CA TYR A 83 -9.47 8.68 0.98
C TYR A 83 -9.35 7.64 -0.13
N THR A 84 -9.05 6.40 0.27
CA THR A 84 -8.92 5.25 -0.63
C THR A 84 -10.16 5.03 -1.50
N VAL A 85 -11.37 5.25 -0.96
CA VAL A 85 -12.63 5.09 -1.69
C VAL A 85 -12.71 6.03 -2.89
N ASP A 86 -12.24 7.26 -2.75
CA ASP A 86 -12.25 8.26 -3.81
C ASP A 86 -11.20 7.90 -4.88
N THR A 87 -10.02 7.49 -4.45
CA THR A 87 -8.93 7.02 -5.32
C THR A 87 -9.37 5.83 -6.17
N LEU A 88 -9.93 4.78 -5.56
CA LEU A 88 -10.39 3.60 -6.30
C LEU A 88 -11.61 3.90 -7.17
N THR A 89 -12.48 4.83 -6.75
CA THR A 89 -13.61 5.30 -7.58
C THR A 89 -13.11 5.99 -8.84
N GLU A 90 -12.12 6.88 -8.73
CA GLU A 90 -11.52 7.56 -9.87
C GLU A 90 -10.85 6.57 -10.84
N LEU A 91 -10.06 5.64 -10.31
CA LEU A 91 -9.40 4.60 -11.11
C LEU A 91 -10.38 3.69 -11.84
N ARG A 92 -11.48 3.28 -11.18
CA ARG A 92 -12.56 2.51 -11.82
C ARG A 92 -13.22 3.28 -12.96
N LYS A 93 -13.43 4.59 -12.80
CA LYS A 93 -14.03 5.45 -13.84
C LYS A 93 -13.10 5.60 -15.05
N SER A 94 -11.80 5.75 -14.84
CA SER A 94 -10.83 5.92 -15.92
C SER A 94 -10.40 4.61 -16.60
N HIS A 95 -10.63 3.46 -15.96
CA HIS A 95 -10.18 2.15 -16.45
C HIS A 95 -11.24 1.05 -16.28
N LEU A 96 -12.34 1.16 -17.00
CA LEU A 96 -13.49 0.24 -16.90
C LEU A 96 -13.14 -1.23 -17.19
N GLN A 97 -12.11 -1.49 -18.00
CA GLN A 97 -11.66 -2.84 -18.37
C GLN A 97 -10.64 -3.48 -17.39
N TYR A 98 -10.26 -2.79 -16.31
CA TYR A 98 -9.26 -3.30 -15.35
C TYR A 98 -9.91 -3.89 -14.10
N GLU A 99 -9.29 -4.97 -13.61
CA GLU A 99 -9.59 -5.54 -12.30
C GLU A 99 -8.57 -4.99 -11.29
N PHE A 100 -9.04 -4.22 -10.32
CA PHE A 100 -8.19 -3.64 -9.28
C PHE A 100 -8.08 -4.53 -8.05
N TYR A 101 -6.87 -4.62 -7.52
CA TYR A 101 -6.50 -5.36 -6.32
C TYR A 101 -5.86 -4.38 -5.33
N PHE A 102 -6.58 -3.96 -4.29
CA PHE A 102 -6.06 -3.00 -3.31
C PHE A 102 -5.23 -3.72 -2.24
N ILE A 103 -3.93 -3.42 -2.20
CA ILE A 103 -2.93 -4.06 -1.34
C ILE A 103 -2.80 -3.27 -0.05
N LEU A 104 -3.04 -3.92 1.10
CA LEU A 104 -2.93 -3.30 2.42
C LEU A 104 -2.41 -4.26 3.48
N GLY A 105 -1.63 -3.71 4.42
CA GLY A 105 -1.11 -4.42 5.58
C GLY A 105 -2.19 -4.89 6.54
N LEU A 106 -1.90 -5.96 7.27
CA LEU A 106 -2.76 -6.45 8.36
C LEU A 106 -3.12 -5.35 9.36
N ASP A 107 -2.16 -4.55 9.82
CA ASP A 107 -2.39 -3.49 10.81
C ASP A 107 -3.43 -2.47 10.31
N ALA A 108 -3.29 -2.04 9.05
CA ALA A 108 -4.26 -1.16 8.40
C ALA A 108 -5.64 -1.82 8.26
N PHE A 109 -5.68 -3.13 8.01
CA PHE A 109 -6.93 -3.88 7.91
C PHE A 109 -7.63 -4.09 9.26
N LEU A 110 -6.88 -4.18 10.36
CA LEU A 110 -7.47 -4.25 11.70
C LEU A 110 -8.18 -2.94 12.09
N GLU A 111 -7.77 -1.82 11.52
CA GLU A 111 -8.40 -0.50 11.69
C GLU A 111 -9.36 -0.13 10.55
N PHE A 112 -9.67 -1.07 9.65
CA PHE A 112 -10.35 -0.78 8.38
C PHE A 112 -11.73 -0.12 8.51
N GLU A 113 -12.46 -0.39 9.59
CA GLU A 113 -13.78 0.22 9.86
C GLU A 113 -13.71 1.73 10.14
N THR A 114 -12.53 2.25 10.47
CA THR A 114 -12.30 3.68 10.66
C THR A 114 -12.14 4.43 9.34
N TRP A 115 -11.96 3.70 8.22
CA TRP A 115 -11.71 4.30 6.91
C TRP A 115 -13.00 4.88 6.33
N HIS A 116 -12.86 6.02 5.66
CA HIS A 116 -13.97 6.72 5.02
C HIS A 116 -14.67 5.81 4.01
N GLU A 117 -15.98 5.59 4.21
CA GLU A 117 -16.83 4.72 3.40
C GLU A 117 -16.24 3.32 3.12
N TYR A 118 -15.59 2.70 4.13
CA TYR A 118 -14.89 1.42 3.98
C TYR A 118 -15.74 0.30 3.35
N HIS A 119 -17.06 0.31 3.59
CA HIS A 119 -18.00 -0.69 3.07
C HIS A 119 -18.08 -0.72 1.54
N ARG A 120 -17.71 0.36 0.85
CA ARG A 120 -17.69 0.45 -0.62
C ARG A 120 -16.42 -0.14 -1.22
N LEU A 121 -15.34 -0.26 -0.46
CA LEU A 121 -14.03 -0.66 -0.98
C LEU A 121 -14.04 -2.05 -1.66
N PRO A 122 -14.70 -3.09 -1.12
CA PRO A 122 -14.82 -4.38 -1.81
C PRO A 122 -15.56 -4.32 -3.16
N GLU A 123 -16.40 -3.31 -3.39
CA GLU A 123 -17.08 -3.10 -4.67
C GLU A 123 -16.14 -2.50 -5.73
N LEU A 124 -15.18 -1.69 -5.27
CA LEU A 124 -14.22 -0.98 -6.11
C LEU A 124 -12.97 -1.80 -6.42
N ALA A 125 -12.53 -2.67 -5.53
CA ALA A 125 -11.36 -3.52 -5.73
C ALA A 125 -11.44 -4.82 -4.92
N ALA A 126 -10.77 -5.88 -5.38
CA ALA A 126 -10.45 -7.00 -4.51
C ALA A 126 -9.49 -6.51 -3.42
N LEU A 127 -9.80 -6.78 -2.14
CA LEU A 127 -8.90 -6.42 -1.04
C LEU A 127 -7.84 -7.50 -0.89
N VAL A 128 -6.56 -7.12 -0.82
CA VAL A 128 -5.41 -8.02 -0.63
C VAL A 128 -4.75 -7.68 0.69
N VAL A 129 -5.16 -8.40 1.74
CA VAL A 129 -4.63 -8.22 3.09
C VAL A 129 -3.34 -9.00 3.21
N ILE A 130 -2.21 -8.28 3.22
CA ILE A 130 -0.89 -8.87 3.38
C ILE A 130 -0.59 -9.13 4.85
N ASN A 131 -0.04 -10.30 5.12
CA ASN A 131 0.36 -10.70 6.45
C ASN A 131 1.83 -11.14 6.45
N ARG A 132 2.58 -10.63 7.43
CA ARG A 132 4.02 -10.87 7.60
C ARG A 132 4.34 -12.01 8.59
N GLY A 133 3.36 -12.59 9.28
CA GLY A 133 3.62 -13.62 10.29
C GLY A 133 2.55 -14.72 10.36
N PRO A 134 2.87 -15.92 10.88
CA PRO A 134 1.95 -17.07 10.85
C PRO A 134 0.65 -16.87 11.64
N LEU A 135 0.63 -15.97 12.63
CA LEU A 135 -0.52 -15.72 13.50
C LEU A 135 -1.55 -14.73 12.91
N GLY A 136 -1.15 -13.91 11.93
CA GLY A 136 -1.96 -12.78 11.47
C GLY A 136 -3.20 -13.16 10.63
N VAL A 137 -3.19 -14.32 9.96
CA VAL A 137 -4.29 -14.72 9.05
C VAL A 137 -5.60 -14.89 9.81
N LYS A 138 -5.56 -15.50 11.00
CA LYS A 138 -6.77 -15.74 11.82
C LYS A 138 -7.43 -14.42 12.23
N SER A 139 -6.63 -13.47 12.73
CA SER A 139 -7.13 -12.15 13.13
C SER A 139 -7.72 -11.38 11.94
N ALA A 140 -7.05 -11.44 10.78
CA ALA A 140 -7.54 -10.83 9.55
C ALA A 140 -8.89 -11.42 9.10
N VAL A 141 -9.01 -12.75 9.07
CA VAL A 141 -10.25 -13.44 8.69
C VAL A 141 -11.38 -13.12 9.66
N ASN A 142 -11.10 -13.11 10.97
CA ASN A 142 -12.11 -12.79 11.98
C ASN A 142 -12.61 -11.36 11.82
N LYS A 143 -11.70 -10.39 11.66
CA LYS A 143 -12.06 -8.98 11.41
C LYS A 143 -12.89 -8.85 10.14
N ALA A 144 -12.45 -9.48 9.04
CA ALA A 144 -13.18 -9.43 7.78
C ALA A 144 -14.60 -9.99 7.87
N ARG A 145 -14.81 -11.09 8.62
CA ARG A 145 -16.15 -11.65 8.88
C ARG A 145 -17.03 -10.72 9.72
N GLN A 146 -16.44 -9.97 10.66
CA GLN A 146 -17.18 -8.98 11.45
C GLN A 146 -17.61 -7.80 10.58
N LEU A 147 -16.70 -7.29 9.73
CA LEU A 147 -16.98 -6.16 8.84
C LEU A 147 -17.93 -6.51 7.70
N PHE A 148 -17.85 -7.75 7.22
CA PHE A 148 -18.57 -8.23 6.04
C PHE A 148 -19.27 -9.57 6.35
N PRO A 149 -20.33 -9.59 7.18
CA PRO A 149 -20.96 -10.83 7.64
C PRO A 149 -21.65 -11.62 6.52
N THR A 150 -21.95 -10.99 5.39
CA THR A 150 -22.52 -11.65 4.20
C THR A 150 -21.46 -12.32 3.32
N PHE A 151 -20.17 -12.18 3.63
CA PHE A 151 -19.11 -12.80 2.86
C PHE A 151 -18.84 -14.22 3.34
N GLU A 152 -18.74 -15.15 2.39
CA GLU A 152 -18.49 -16.55 2.68
C GLU A 152 -17.01 -16.88 2.60
N PHE A 153 -16.51 -17.61 3.60
CA PHE A 153 -15.12 -18.07 3.60
C PHE A 153 -14.96 -19.31 2.73
N ARG A 154 -14.03 -19.23 1.77
CA ARG A 154 -13.71 -20.30 0.82
C ARG A 154 -12.19 -20.43 0.73
N ARG A 155 -11.63 -21.53 1.26
CA ARG A 155 -10.18 -21.83 1.27
C ARG A 155 -9.34 -20.74 1.95
N ASP A 156 -8.88 -19.77 1.16
CA ASP A 156 -7.92 -18.72 1.48
C ASP A 156 -8.49 -17.30 1.29
N ARG A 157 -9.80 -17.18 1.01
CA ARG A 157 -10.46 -15.92 0.69
C ARG A 157 -11.88 -15.83 1.23
N LEU A 158 -12.38 -14.61 1.32
CA LEU A 158 -13.79 -14.30 1.53
C LEU A 158 -14.41 -13.81 0.23
N LEU A 159 -15.58 -14.35 -0.11
CA LEU A 159 -16.34 -13.99 -1.30
C LEU A 159 -17.65 -13.32 -0.91
N GLY A 160 -17.87 -12.12 -1.42
CA GLY A 160 -19.11 -11.37 -1.24
C GLY A 160 -20.19 -11.77 -2.26
N PRO A 161 -21.45 -11.43 -1.99
CA PRO A 161 -22.60 -11.82 -2.82
C PRO A 161 -22.55 -11.26 -4.25
N LYS A 162 -21.81 -10.18 -4.49
CA LYS A 162 -21.62 -9.59 -5.83
C LYS A 162 -20.23 -9.91 -6.40
N ASN A 163 -19.66 -11.07 -6.07
CA ASN A 163 -18.33 -11.50 -6.49
C ASN A 163 -17.19 -10.56 -5.98
N GLN A 164 -17.43 -9.83 -4.88
CA GLN A 164 -16.38 -9.10 -4.18
C GLN A 164 -15.41 -10.08 -3.52
N LYS A 165 -14.14 -9.69 -3.38
CA LYS A 165 -13.08 -10.60 -2.90
C LYS A 165 -12.25 -9.94 -1.82
N ILE A 166 -12.00 -10.66 -0.73
CA ILE A 166 -10.95 -10.34 0.24
C ILE A 166 -10.01 -11.53 0.28
N LEU A 167 -8.76 -11.29 -0.12
CA LEU A 167 -7.69 -12.25 -0.24
C LEU A 167 -6.71 -12.04 0.91
N PHE A 168 -6.26 -13.13 1.53
CA PHE A 168 -5.24 -13.10 2.56
C PHE A 168 -3.96 -13.70 2.00
N LEU A 169 -2.92 -12.89 1.86
CA LEU A 169 -1.65 -13.33 1.29
C LEU A 169 -0.54 -13.26 2.32
N GLN A 170 0.17 -14.37 2.48
CA GLN A 170 1.41 -14.40 3.25
C GLN A 170 2.56 -13.92 2.36
N VAL A 171 3.32 -12.96 2.87
CA VAL A 171 4.50 -12.39 2.18
C VAL A 171 5.74 -12.56 3.04
N THR A 172 6.92 -12.51 2.44
CA THR A 172 8.19 -12.58 3.15
C THR A 172 8.31 -11.44 4.16
N PRO A 173 8.44 -11.71 5.47
CA PRO A 173 8.61 -10.67 6.47
C PRO A 173 9.97 -10.00 6.31
N LEU A 174 9.95 -8.70 6.04
CA LEU A 174 11.10 -7.83 6.18
C LEU A 174 10.80 -6.82 7.28
N GLU A 175 11.54 -6.89 8.39
CA GLU A 175 11.43 -5.98 9.54
C GLU A 175 12.04 -4.61 9.24
N ILE A 176 11.52 -3.96 8.20
CA ILE A 176 11.90 -2.61 7.79
C ILE A 176 10.66 -1.74 7.89
N SER A 177 10.81 -0.59 8.56
CA SER A 177 9.78 0.44 8.64
C SER A 177 10.35 1.80 8.28
N SER A 178 9.53 2.68 7.73
CA SER A 178 9.93 4.08 7.52
C SER A 178 10.35 4.77 8.82
N THR A 179 9.74 4.41 9.96
CA THR A 179 10.12 4.94 11.28
C THR A 179 11.54 4.54 11.65
N LEU A 180 11.92 3.27 11.47
CA LEU A 180 13.28 2.79 11.68
C LEU A 180 14.28 3.58 10.81
N ILE A 181 13.95 3.79 9.54
CA ILE A 181 14.80 4.52 8.60
C ILE A 181 15.01 5.97 9.05
N ARG A 182 13.94 6.69 9.40
CA ARG A 182 14.05 8.07 9.91
C ARG A 182 14.86 8.15 11.20
N GLN A 183 14.64 7.22 12.13
CA GLN A 183 15.43 7.15 13.37
C GLN A 183 16.91 6.87 13.10
N SER A 184 17.24 6.03 12.12
CA SER A 184 18.63 5.81 11.70
C SER A 184 19.25 7.08 11.14
N LEU A 185 18.54 7.80 10.26
CA LEU A 185 19.02 9.07 9.70
C LEU A 185 19.27 10.13 10.78
N TRP A 186 18.33 10.32 11.72
CA TRP A 186 18.49 11.27 12.83
C TRP A 186 19.65 10.91 13.77
N ALA A 187 19.96 9.61 13.89
CA ALA A 187 21.10 9.14 14.67
C ALA A 187 22.42 9.11 13.88
N GLY A 188 22.45 9.63 12.64
CA GLY A 188 23.64 9.58 11.78
C GLY A 188 24.06 8.16 11.36
N ARG A 189 23.16 7.18 11.44
CA ARG A 189 23.40 5.78 11.08
C ARG A 189 23.06 5.53 9.60
N SER A 190 23.76 4.57 9.01
CA SER A 190 23.52 4.18 7.62
C SER A 190 22.13 3.56 7.42
N ILE A 191 21.51 3.87 6.29
CA ILE A 191 20.27 3.23 5.80
C ILE A 191 20.52 2.36 4.56
N ARG A 192 21.80 2.09 4.22
CA ARG A 192 22.18 1.22 3.10
C ARG A 192 21.52 -0.16 3.29
N TYR A 193 20.99 -0.70 2.20
CA TYR A 193 20.23 -1.97 2.16
C TYR A 193 18.87 -1.96 2.87
N LEU A 194 18.45 -0.87 3.51
CA LEU A 194 17.07 -0.68 3.97
C LEU A 194 16.19 -0.06 2.87
N VAL A 195 16.80 0.72 1.99
CA VAL A 195 16.19 1.38 0.83
C VAL A 195 16.98 1.08 -0.46
N PRO A 196 16.40 1.24 -1.65
CA PRO A 196 17.15 1.24 -2.90
C PRO A 196 18.30 2.25 -2.89
N GLU A 197 19.39 1.95 -3.61
CA GLU A 197 20.56 2.82 -3.63
C GLU A 197 20.26 4.21 -4.21
N SER A 198 19.39 4.28 -5.23
CA SER A 198 18.89 5.54 -5.82
C SER A 198 18.19 6.41 -4.77
N VAL A 199 17.34 5.80 -3.92
CA VAL A 199 16.65 6.47 -2.80
C VAL A 199 17.65 6.96 -1.75
N ARG A 200 18.61 6.12 -1.35
CA ARG A 200 19.66 6.51 -0.37
C ARG A 200 20.45 7.72 -0.87
N LEU A 201 20.95 7.65 -2.10
CA LEU A 201 21.73 8.74 -2.71
C LEU A 201 20.92 10.03 -2.83
N TYR A 202 19.64 9.94 -3.16
CA TYR A 202 18.78 11.11 -3.23
C TYR A 202 18.54 11.75 -1.86
N ILE A 203 18.28 10.94 -0.83
CA ILE A 203 18.13 11.40 0.57
C ILE A 203 19.39 12.13 1.04
N GLU A 204 20.58 11.56 0.79
CA GLU A 204 21.86 12.17 1.17
C GLU A 204 22.15 13.47 0.43
N LYS A 205 21.97 13.46 -0.90
CA LYS A 205 22.22 14.62 -1.76
C LYS A 205 21.34 15.83 -1.39
N HIS A 206 20.07 15.58 -1.07
CA HIS A 206 19.10 16.64 -0.77
C HIS A 206 18.95 16.89 0.73
N ARG A 207 19.75 16.23 1.57
CA ARG A 207 19.72 16.38 3.04
C ARG A 207 18.32 16.18 3.62
N LEU A 208 17.60 15.17 3.11
CA LEU A 208 16.25 14.86 3.59
C LEU A 208 16.31 14.22 4.97
N TYR A 209 15.32 14.55 5.82
CA TYR A 209 15.23 14.09 7.21
C TYR A 209 16.35 14.57 8.14
N LEU A 210 17.14 15.57 7.73
CA LEU A 210 18.19 16.20 8.54
C LEU A 210 17.72 17.52 9.14
#